data_AF-A0A1V6E4C6-F1
#
_entry.id   AF-A0A1V6E4C6-F1
#
_cell.length_a   1.000
_cell.length_b   1.000
_cell.length_c   1.000
_cell.angle_alpha   90.00
_cell.angle_beta   90.00
_cell.angle_gamma   90.00
#
_symmetry.space_group_name_H-M   'P 1'
#
loop_
_entity.id
_entity.type
_entity.pdbx_description
1 polymer ?
#
loop_
_entity_poly.entity_id
_entity_poly.type
_entity_poly.pdbx_seq_one_letter_code
_entity_poly.pdbx_strand_id
1 'polypeptide(L)'
;MQLSTKTLEKLREIINGDESSNRMDYRSGPKLVAFFNNLGFKDVYTQGFPSRWMYTDEKLQKINGTPELDKCIRNTFAVVNYIERITELDALIADFNQYLAFDKWAIVRDNNTITFKRLNKVVVDSGKSKTSDLKEDEFLKMTFNVDVDSLGLDSSVSKIIKLRLKEVETCINSEAPLASILLIGSIMEGILLGMATTYPRQFNQALSAPKDKDTGKVRVFPSWTLNNYIDVAFEAGLLKQDVKKFSHVVRDFRNYIHPYEQMSAQFSPDKQTALICFQVLKAAISQIGTFCKNQQEGYQK
;
A
#
# COMPACT_ATOMS: atom_id res chain seq x y z
N MET A 1 -29.48 -3.28 4.59
CA MET A 1 -28.81 -3.00 5.89
C MET A 1 -29.57 -1.91 6.67
N GLN A 2 -29.36 -1.74 7.97
CA GLN A 2 -29.95 -0.62 8.76
C GLN A 2 -28.82 0.30 9.24
N LEU A 3 -28.89 1.58 8.91
CA LEU A 3 -27.87 2.58 9.23
C LEU A 3 -28.34 3.58 10.27
N SER A 4 -27.41 4.04 11.10
CA SER A 4 -27.62 5.14 12.04
C SER A 4 -27.80 6.48 11.30
N THR A 5 -28.41 7.46 11.99
CA THR A 5 -28.62 8.81 11.45
C THR A 5 -27.32 9.44 10.96
N LYS A 6 -26.22 9.28 11.71
CA LYS A 6 -24.92 9.86 11.33
C LYS A 6 -24.34 9.23 10.07
N THR A 7 -24.50 7.92 9.89
CA THR A 7 -24.08 7.26 8.65
C THR A 7 -24.93 7.68 7.45
N LEU A 8 -26.25 7.89 7.65
CA LEU A 8 -27.12 8.42 6.60
C LEU A 8 -26.76 9.85 6.20
N GLU A 9 -26.45 10.73 7.17
CA GLU A 9 -25.98 12.09 6.91
C GLU A 9 -24.71 12.09 6.06
N LYS A 10 -23.74 11.22 6.38
CA LYS A 10 -22.52 11.09 5.58
C LYS A 10 -22.78 10.53 4.19
N LEU A 11 -23.67 9.54 4.07
CA LEU A 11 -24.08 9.00 2.77
C LEU A 11 -24.74 10.09 1.90
N ARG A 12 -25.59 10.94 2.50
CA ARG A 12 -26.19 12.10 1.84
C ARG A 12 -25.14 13.04 1.28
N GLU A 13 -24.13 13.40 2.07
CA GLU A 13 -23.05 14.32 1.64
C GLU A 13 -22.31 13.79 0.40
N ILE A 14 -22.02 12.49 0.39
CA ILE A 14 -21.39 11.80 -0.76
C ILE A 14 -22.33 11.76 -1.97
N ILE A 15 -23.62 11.43 -1.78
CA ILE A 15 -24.61 11.40 -2.87
C ILE A 15 -24.81 12.79 -3.47
N ASN A 16 -24.90 13.82 -2.64
CA ASN A 16 -25.08 15.20 -3.09
C ASN A 16 -23.81 15.77 -3.74
N GLY A 17 -22.64 15.21 -3.40
CA GLY A 17 -21.33 15.71 -3.80
C GLY A 17 -21.01 17.05 -3.14
N ASP A 18 -21.45 17.26 -1.89
CA ASP A 18 -21.25 18.51 -1.13
C ASP A 18 -19.78 18.73 -0.75
N GLU A 19 -19.01 17.66 -0.52
CA GLU A 19 -17.61 17.71 -0.07
C GLU A 19 -16.58 17.56 -1.22
N SER A 20 -17.02 17.41 -2.47
CA SER A 20 -16.13 17.24 -3.61
C SER A 20 -15.39 18.55 -3.94
N SER A 21 -14.10 18.63 -3.58
CA SER A 21 -13.20 19.76 -3.83
C SER A 21 -13.16 20.25 -5.29
N ASN A 22 -13.54 19.39 -6.26
CA ASN A 22 -13.50 19.72 -7.69
C ASN A 22 -14.86 19.67 -8.42
N ARG A 23 -16.00 19.74 -7.71
CA ARG A 23 -17.39 19.65 -8.24
C ARG A 23 -17.73 18.44 -9.14
N MET A 24 -16.79 17.54 -9.43
CA MET A 24 -16.98 16.44 -10.38
C MET A 24 -18.12 15.50 -9.99
N ASP A 25 -18.37 15.32 -8.69
CA ASP A 25 -19.39 14.39 -8.20
C ASP A 25 -20.68 15.09 -7.74
N TYR A 26 -20.79 16.40 -7.99
CA TYR A 26 -21.96 17.21 -7.61
C TYR A 26 -23.23 16.82 -8.38
N ARG A 27 -24.31 16.50 -7.65
CA ARG A 27 -25.63 16.18 -8.23
C ARG A 27 -26.62 17.33 -8.05
N SER A 28 -27.03 18.00 -9.13
CA SER A 28 -28.14 18.97 -9.09
C SER A 28 -29.46 18.29 -8.67
N GLY A 29 -30.47 19.08 -8.28
CA GLY A 29 -31.79 18.55 -7.91
C GLY A 29 -32.40 17.56 -8.93
N PRO A 30 -32.40 17.86 -10.24
CA PRO A 30 -32.81 16.89 -11.26
C PRO A 30 -31.97 15.60 -11.30
N LYS A 31 -30.64 15.70 -11.09
CA LYS A 31 -29.76 14.53 -11.03
C LYS A 31 -30.02 13.67 -9.79
N LEU A 32 -30.38 14.27 -8.65
CA LEU A 32 -30.79 13.54 -7.45
C LEU A 32 -32.11 12.80 -7.67
N VAL A 33 -33.09 13.45 -8.29
CA VAL A 33 -34.35 12.79 -8.67
C VAL A 33 -34.09 11.61 -9.60
N ALA A 34 -33.25 11.77 -10.64
CA ALA A 34 -32.88 10.67 -11.53
C ALA A 34 -32.18 9.52 -10.78
N PHE A 35 -31.28 9.85 -9.86
CA PHE A 35 -30.57 8.86 -9.03
C PHE A 35 -31.54 8.03 -8.19
N PHE A 36 -32.48 8.66 -7.47
CA PHE A 36 -33.46 7.96 -6.64
C PHE A 36 -34.54 7.25 -7.47
N ASN A 37 -34.92 7.77 -8.64
CA ASN A 37 -35.84 7.06 -9.53
C ASN A 37 -35.25 5.72 -10.03
N ASN A 38 -33.93 5.61 -10.20
CA ASN A 38 -33.26 4.33 -10.48
C ASN A 38 -33.33 3.31 -9.33
N LEU A 39 -33.71 3.77 -8.13
CA LEU A 39 -33.99 2.95 -6.95
C LEU A 39 -35.47 2.62 -6.78
N GLY A 40 -36.35 3.06 -7.70
CA GLY A 40 -37.77 2.74 -7.70
C GLY A 40 -38.70 3.90 -7.31
N PHE A 41 -38.16 5.07 -6.99
CA PHE A 41 -38.96 6.28 -6.83
C PHE A 41 -39.50 6.79 -8.18
N LYS A 42 -40.53 7.65 -8.13
CA LYS A 42 -41.19 8.23 -9.30
C LYS A 42 -41.40 9.73 -9.12
N ASP A 43 -40.39 10.41 -8.59
CA ASP A 43 -40.48 11.84 -8.34
C ASP A 43 -40.18 12.65 -9.62
N VAL A 44 -40.68 13.88 -9.66
CA VAL A 44 -40.44 14.85 -10.74
C VAL A 44 -39.91 16.15 -10.14
N TYR A 45 -38.85 16.70 -10.73
CA TYR A 45 -38.27 17.95 -10.27
C TYR A 45 -39.05 19.16 -10.82
N THR A 46 -39.73 19.91 -9.95
CA THR A 46 -40.62 21.03 -10.33
C THR A 46 -40.39 22.28 -9.47
N GLN A 47 -41.07 23.39 -9.78
CA GLN A 47 -41.14 24.55 -8.88
C GLN A 47 -41.66 24.13 -7.50
N GLY A 48 -41.04 24.64 -6.43
CA GLY A 48 -41.34 24.26 -5.04
C GLY A 48 -40.65 22.97 -4.55
N PHE A 49 -39.72 22.40 -5.33
CA PHE A 49 -39.01 21.18 -4.92
C PHE A 49 -38.20 21.39 -3.63
N PRO A 50 -38.16 20.40 -2.72
CA PRO A 50 -37.34 20.46 -1.52
C PRO A 50 -35.85 20.74 -1.81
N SER A 51 -35.16 21.30 -0.82
CA SER A 51 -33.70 21.45 -0.90
C SER A 51 -33.02 20.09 -1.04
N ARG A 52 -31.83 20.06 -1.66
CA ARG A 52 -31.11 18.80 -1.98
C ARG A 52 -30.90 17.91 -0.76
N TRP A 53 -30.43 18.49 0.34
CA TRP A 53 -30.16 17.75 1.56
C TRP A 53 -31.45 17.14 2.14
N MET A 54 -32.53 17.92 2.15
CA MET A 54 -33.83 17.49 2.66
C MET A 54 -34.45 16.38 1.81
N TYR A 55 -34.37 16.50 0.48
CA TYR A 55 -34.84 15.46 -0.44
C TYR A 55 -34.05 14.16 -0.25
N THR A 56 -32.72 14.24 -0.25
CA THR A 56 -31.86 13.06 -0.10
C THR A 56 -32.08 12.38 1.25
N ASP A 57 -32.21 13.13 2.35
CA ASP A 57 -32.52 12.57 3.67
C ASP A 57 -33.88 11.86 3.70
N GLU A 58 -34.93 12.48 3.15
CA GLU A 58 -36.26 11.87 3.06
C GLU A 58 -36.21 10.52 2.31
N LYS A 59 -35.48 10.45 1.20
CA LYS A 59 -35.37 9.22 0.40
C LYS A 59 -34.51 8.17 1.08
N LEU A 60 -33.39 8.56 1.68
CA LEU A 60 -32.52 7.65 2.43
C LEU A 60 -33.25 7.04 3.64
N GLN A 61 -34.06 7.82 4.36
CA GLN A 61 -34.88 7.31 5.46
C GLN A 61 -35.89 6.25 4.99
N LYS A 62 -36.53 6.47 3.84
CA LYS A 62 -37.53 5.52 3.28
C LYS A 62 -36.95 4.16 2.89
N ILE A 63 -35.69 4.12 2.44
CA ILE A 63 -35.02 2.88 2.03
C ILE A 63 -34.15 2.28 3.14
N ASN A 64 -33.97 2.96 4.28
CA ASN A 64 -33.14 2.45 5.36
C ASN A 64 -33.75 1.17 5.94
N GLY A 65 -32.94 0.12 6.07
CA GLY A 65 -33.40 -1.21 6.47
C GLY A 65 -33.84 -2.11 5.31
N THR A 66 -33.94 -1.61 4.08
CA THR A 66 -34.43 -2.37 2.92
C THR A 66 -33.30 -2.76 1.95
N PRO A 67 -33.53 -3.69 1.00
CA PRO A 67 -32.56 -4.02 -0.06
C PRO A 67 -32.24 -2.83 -0.99
N GLU A 68 -33.13 -1.85 -1.11
CA GLU A 68 -32.94 -0.66 -1.92
C GLU A 68 -31.81 0.22 -1.39
N LEU A 69 -31.55 0.21 -0.08
CA LEU A 69 -30.38 0.90 0.48
C LEU A 69 -29.06 0.27 0.01
N ASP A 70 -28.99 -1.07 -0.03
CA ASP A 70 -27.81 -1.77 -0.54
C ASP A 70 -27.57 -1.40 -2.02
N LYS A 71 -28.64 -1.28 -2.81
CA LYS A 71 -28.58 -0.80 -4.21
C LYS A 71 -28.16 0.67 -4.29
N CYS A 72 -28.67 1.53 -3.40
CA CYS A 72 -28.30 2.94 -3.30
C CYS A 72 -26.80 3.09 -3.10
N ILE A 73 -26.25 2.40 -2.11
CA ILE A 73 -24.82 2.46 -1.79
C ILE A 73 -23.97 1.92 -2.95
N ARG A 74 -24.35 0.80 -3.58
CA ARG A 74 -23.67 0.27 -4.77
C ARG A 74 -23.65 1.28 -5.92
N ASN A 75 -24.76 1.99 -6.16
CA ASN A 75 -24.84 3.01 -7.20
C ASN A 75 -23.99 4.24 -6.88
N THR A 76 -23.94 4.66 -5.61
CA THR A 76 -23.10 5.78 -5.15
C THR A 76 -21.62 5.50 -5.39
N PHE A 77 -21.15 4.31 -5.02
CA PHE A 77 -19.75 3.91 -5.13
C PHE A 77 -19.44 3.10 -6.40
N ALA A 78 -20.31 3.14 -7.42
CA ALA A 78 -20.13 2.31 -8.62
C ALA A 78 -18.82 2.68 -9.34
N VAL A 79 -17.95 1.68 -9.54
CA VAL A 79 -16.59 1.87 -10.07
C VAL A 79 -16.57 2.57 -11.43
N VAL A 80 -17.59 2.34 -12.26
CA VAL A 80 -17.76 2.98 -13.57
C VAL A 80 -17.87 4.51 -13.49
N ASN A 81 -18.31 5.06 -12.36
CA ASN A 81 -18.40 6.51 -12.16
C ASN A 81 -17.03 7.16 -11.86
N TYR A 82 -16.00 6.35 -11.62
CA TYR A 82 -14.67 6.78 -11.16
C TYR A 82 -13.54 6.26 -12.06
N ILE A 83 -13.82 6.05 -13.36
CA ILE A 83 -12.79 5.73 -14.36
C ILE A 83 -11.70 6.83 -14.31
N GLU A 84 -10.42 6.41 -14.30
CA GLU A 84 -9.23 7.27 -14.09
C GLU A 84 -9.11 7.93 -12.70
N ARG A 85 -10.12 7.79 -11.83
CA ARG A 85 -10.20 8.39 -10.48
C ARG A 85 -10.41 7.33 -9.38
N ILE A 86 -9.91 6.12 -9.59
CA ILE A 86 -10.10 4.99 -8.67
C ILE A 86 -9.56 5.27 -7.27
N THR A 87 -8.46 6.02 -7.16
CA THR A 87 -7.90 6.45 -5.88
C THR A 87 -8.87 7.32 -5.08
N GLU A 88 -9.66 8.17 -5.75
CA GLU A 88 -10.67 9.00 -5.11
C GLU A 88 -11.85 8.16 -4.63
N LEU A 89 -12.27 7.17 -5.41
CA LEU A 89 -13.29 6.19 -4.99
C LEU A 89 -12.84 5.43 -3.74
N ASP A 90 -11.60 4.95 -3.71
CA ASP A 90 -11.06 4.23 -2.56
C ASP A 90 -10.99 5.13 -1.31
N ALA A 91 -10.64 6.40 -1.48
CA ALA A 91 -10.66 7.38 -0.40
C ALA A 91 -12.08 7.64 0.12
N LEU A 92 -13.07 7.78 -0.77
CA LEU A 92 -14.48 7.95 -0.40
C LEU A 92 -15.04 6.72 0.34
N ILE A 93 -14.71 5.51 -0.12
CA ILE A 93 -15.09 4.27 0.55
C ILE A 93 -14.44 4.20 1.94
N ALA A 94 -13.16 4.54 2.05
CA ALA A 94 -12.45 4.54 3.32
C ALA A 94 -13.05 5.54 4.31
N ASP A 95 -13.37 6.74 3.86
CA ASP A 95 -14.01 7.78 4.66
C ASP A 95 -15.41 7.36 5.13
N PHE A 96 -16.25 6.88 4.20
CA PHE A 96 -17.60 6.40 4.55
C PHE A 96 -17.57 5.21 5.51
N ASN A 97 -16.59 4.31 5.37
CA ASN A 97 -16.43 3.15 6.26
C ASN A 97 -16.16 3.52 7.73
N GLN A 98 -15.62 4.72 8.01
CA GLN A 98 -15.45 5.19 9.39
C GLN A 98 -16.79 5.35 10.11
N TYR A 99 -17.84 5.73 9.38
CA TYR A 99 -19.21 5.85 9.90
C TYR A 99 -19.91 4.50 9.88
N LEU A 100 -19.83 3.79 8.75
CA LEU A 100 -20.50 2.52 8.53
C LEU A 100 -20.05 1.43 9.52
N ALA A 101 -18.82 1.52 10.05
CA ALA A 101 -18.32 0.62 11.06
C ALA A 101 -19.17 0.60 12.34
N PHE A 102 -19.75 1.74 12.74
CA PHE A 102 -20.66 1.81 13.89
C PHE A 102 -21.98 1.05 13.66
N ASP A 103 -22.37 0.89 12.40
CA ASP A 103 -23.51 0.06 11.99
C ASP A 103 -23.11 -1.41 11.75
N LYS A 104 -21.86 -1.80 12.09
CA LYS A 104 -21.29 -3.15 11.94
C LYS A 104 -21.18 -3.60 10.49
N TRP A 105 -20.99 -2.66 9.57
CA TRP A 105 -20.78 -2.94 8.14
C TRP A 105 -19.51 -2.27 7.62
N ALA A 106 -18.97 -2.81 6.53
CA ALA A 106 -17.93 -2.19 5.73
C ALA A 106 -18.23 -2.42 4.25
N ILE A 107 -17.96 -1.42 3.44
CA ILE A 107 -17.89 -1.51 1.98
C ILE A 107 -16.50 -1.99 1.60
N VAL A 108 -16.44 -2.98 0.72
CA VAL A 108 -15.20 -3.47 0.11
C VAL A 108 -15.34 -3.39 -1.41
N ARG A 109 -14.40 -2.70 -2.05
CA ARG A 109 -14.26 -2.74 -3.51
C ARG A 109 -13.37 -3.93 -3.88
N ASP A 110 -13.88 -4.82 -4.72
CA ASP A 110 -13.11 -5.87 -5.38
C ASP A 110 -13.15 -5.61 -6.89
N ASN A 111 -12.04 -5.08 -7.42
CA ASN A 111 -11.92 -4.60 -8.78
C ASN A 111 -13.07 -3.68 -9.21
N ASN A 112 -14.01 -4.20 -10.01
CA ASN A 112 -15.16 -3.49 -10.56
C ASN A 112 -16.43 -3.64 -9.71
N THR A 113 -16.39 -4.40 -8.62
CA THR A 113 -17.56 -4.69 -7.78
C THR A 113 -17.46 -4.04 -6.41
N ILE A 114 -18.61 -3.59 -5.90
CA ILE A 114 -18.78 -3.10 -4.54
C ILE A 114 -19.48 -4.21 -3.74
N THR A 115 -18.92 -4.62 -2.60
CA THR A 115 -19.49 -5.66 -1.74
C THR A 115 -19.60 -5.16 -0.29
N PHE A 116 -20.41 -5.85 0.51
CA PHE A 116 -20.64 -5.52 1.91
C PHE A 116 -20.11 -6.62 2.81
N LYS A 117 -19.38 -6.24 3.85
CA LYS A 117 -18.83 -7.14 4.85
C LYS A 117 -19.38 -6.77 6.22
N ARG A 118 -19.85 -7.78 6.98
CA ARG A 118 -20.26 -7.60 8.37
C ARG A 118 -19.02 -7.53 9.27
N LEU A 119 -19.01 -6.57 10.20
CA LEU A 119 -17.92 -6.38 11.16
C LEU A 119 -18.29 -6.94 12.53
N ASN A 120 -17.34 -7.64 13.15
CA ASN A 120 -17.52 -8.22 14.49
C ASN A 120 -17.09 -7.27 15.61
N LYS A 121 -16.32 -6.22 15.30
CA LYS A 121 -15.85 -5.19 16.24
C LYS A 121 -15.82 -3.83 15.52
N VAL A 122 -16.21 -2.77 16.21
CA VAL A 122 -16.07 -1.38 15.73
C VAL A 122 -14.61 -0.98 15.95
N VAL A 123 -13.88 -0.67 14.89
CA VAL A 123 -12.50 -0.15 14.96
C VAL A 123 -12.55 1.29 14.46
N VAL A 124 -12.43 2.25 15.38
CA VAL A 124 -12.36 3.68 15.05
C VAL A 124 -10.88 4.02 14.88
N ASP A 125 -10.40 4.02 13.65
CA ASP A 125 -9.03 4.38 13.33
C ASP A 125 -8.92 5.92 13.32
N SER A 126 -8.31 6.50 14.36
CA SER A 126 -8.19 7.95 14.53
C SER A 126 -7.20 8.54 13.53
N GLY A 127 -7.67 8.83 12.32
CA GLY A 127 -7.22 9.91 11.43
C GLY A 127 -5.74 10.29 11.44
N LYS A 128 -4.79 9.34 11.40
CA LYS A 128 -3.39 9.64 11.06
C LYS A 128 -3.16 9.29 9.60
N SER A 129 -3.07 10.33 8.77
CA SER A 129 -2.36 10.40 7.48
C SER A 129 -1.96 9.06 6.88
N LYS A 130 -2.82 8.48 6.03
CA LYS A 130 -2.42 7.33 5.21
C LYS A 130 -1.77 7.83 3.92
N THR A 131 -0.46 8.06 4.01
CA THR A 131 0.39 7.60 2.90
C THR A 131 0.05 6.14 2.64
N SER A 132 -0.08 5.74 1.38
CA SER A 132 -0.34 4.38 0.90
C SER A 132 0.21 3.27 1.82
N ASP A 133 -0.60 2.83 2.79
CA ASP A 133 -0.24 1.78 3.72
C ASP A 133 -0.87 0.49 3.20
N LEU A 134 -0.05 -0.30 2.52
CA LEU A 134 -0.23 -1.74 2.43
C LEU A 134 -0.51 -2.22 3.86
N LYS A 135 -1.70 -2.80 4.10
CA LYS A 135 -2.04 -3.32 5.43
C LYS A 135 -0.98 -4.34 5.82
N GLU A 136 -0.42 -4.20 7.02
CA GLU A 136 0.55 -5.14 7.60
C GLU A 136 0.10 -6.60 7.40
N ASP A 137 -1.19 -6.88 7.62
CA ASP A 137 -1.81 -8.18 7.40
C ASP A 137 -1.83 -8.66 5.94
N GLU A 138 -1.95 -7.77 4.96
CA GLU A 138 -1.88 -8.12 3.53
C GLU A 138 -0.43 -8.35 3.10
N PHE A 139 0.49 -7.53 3.59
CA PHE A 139 1.93 -7.67 3.33
C PHE A 139 2.49 -8.96 3.93
N LEU A 140 2.10 -9.32 5.17
CA LEU A 140 2.50 -10.57 5.81
C LEU A 140 1.89 -11.82 5.14
N LYS A 141 0.74 -11.68 4.47
CA LYS A 141 0.08 -12.76 3.71
C LYS A 141 0.63 -12.93 2.29
N MET A 142 1.37 -11.96 1.76
CA MET A 142 2.02 -12.14 0.47
C MET A 142 3.09 -13.23 0.59
N THR A 143 2.83 -14.36 -0.06
CA THR A 143 3.81 -15.44 -0.19
C THR A 143 4.77 -15.10 -1.31
N PHE A 144 5.85 -14.41 -0.98
CA PHE A 144 6.99 -14.28 -1.90
C PHE A 144 7.84 -15.55 -1.81
N ASN A 145 7.95 -16.29 -2.91
CA ASN A 145 8.88 -17.42 -2.97
C ASN A 145 10.31 -16.86 -3.08
N VAL A 146 11.19 -17.30 -2.18
CA VAL A 146 12.58 -16.82 -2.13
C VAL A 146 13.41 -17.66 -3.08
N ASP A 147 13.52 -17.22 -4.33
CA ASP A 147 14.39 -17.83 -5.33
C ASP A 147 15.66 -16.99 -5.51
N VAL A 148 16.69 -17.29 -4.71
CA VAL A 148 18.00 -16.61 -4.78
C VAL A 148 18.70 -16.89 -6.12
N ASP A 149 18.46 -18.06 -6.73
CA ASP A 149 19.13 -18.42 -7.99
C ASP A 149 18.64 -17.54 -9.14
N SER A 150 17.38 -17.07 -9.09
CA SER A 150 16.83 -16.11 -10.06
C SER A 150 17.56 -14.77 -10.11
N LEU A 151 18.37 -14.43 -9.10
CA LEU A 151 19.12 -13.18 -9.04
C LEU A 151 20.33 -13.17 -10.00
N GLY A 152 20.82 -14.34 -10.42
CA GLY A 152 21.99 -14.44 -11.30
C GLY A 152 23.29 -13.93 -10.66
N LEU A 153 23.42 -14.06 -9.33
CA LEU A 153 24.62 -13.70 -8.59
C LEU A 153 25.71 -14.78 -8.72
N ASP A 154 26.95 -14.44 -8.35
CA ASP A 154 28.03 -15.43 -8.20
C ASP A 154 27.60 -16.61 -7.32
N SER A 155 28.02 -17.82 -7.69
CA SER A 155 27.61 -19.06 -7.01
C SER A 155 28.03 -19.09 -5.53
N SER A 156 29.21 -18.55 -5.20
CA SER A 156 29.71 -18.49 -3.83
C SER A 156 28.89 -17.51 -2.99
N VAL A 157 28.58 -16.35 -3.56
CA VAL A 157 27.72 -15.33 -2.92
C VAL A 157 26.31 -15.85 -2.71
N SER A 158 25.72 -16.50 -3.72
CA SER A 158 24.39 -17.10 -3.66
C SER A 158 24.29 -18.14 -2.54
N LYS A 159 25.32 -18.98 -2.38
CA LYS A 159 25.40 -19.96 -1.29
C LYS A 159 25.41 -19.30 0.09
N ILE A 160 26.20 -18.23 0.25
CA ILE A 160 26.25 -17.47 1.51
C ILE A 160 24.88 -16.82 1.83
N ILE A 161 24.23 -16.23 0.83
CA ILE A 161 22.90 -15.62 0.98
C ILE A 161 21.87 -16.67 1.43
N LYS A 162 21.84 -17.86 0.80
CA LYS A 162 20.96 -18.97 1.18
C LYS A 162 21.19 -19.43 2.62
N LEU A 163 22.45 -19.53 3.06
CA LEU A 163 22.77 -19.89 4.44
C LEU A 163 22.26 -18.84 5.43
N ARG A 164 22.45 -17.54 5.14
CA ARG A 164 21.96 -16.45 6.00
C ARG A 164 20.44 -16.35 6.03
N LEU A 165 19.74 -16.65 4.93
CA LEU A 165 18.28 -16.72 4.92
C LEU A 165 17.77 -17.81 5.89
N LYS A 166 18.42 -18.98 5.91
CA LYS A 166 18.11 -20.04 6.89
C LYS A 166 18.40 -19.59 8.34
N GLU A 167 19.47 -18.83 8.54
CA GLU A 167 19.81 -18.25 9.83
C GLU A 167 18.77 -17.22 10.30
N VAL A 168 18.26 -16.36 9.40
CA VAL A 168 17.15 -15.43 9.67
C VAL A 168 15.92 -16.18 10.17
N GLU A 169 15.52 -17.26 9.49
CA GLU A 169 14.38 -18.08 9.92
C GLU A 169 14.60 -18.69 11.30
N THR A 170 15.82 -19.16 11.57
CA THR A 170 16.20 -19.70 12.88
C THR A 170 16.10 -18.62 13.97
N CYS A 171 16.61 -17.41 13.73
CA CYS A 171 16.51 -16.30 14.68
C CYS A 171 15.05 -15.89 14.94
N ILE A 172 14.20 -15.83 13.92
CA ILE A 172 12.77 -15.50 14.08
C ILE A 172 12.04 -16.56 14.90
N ASN A 173 12.36 -17.84 14.69
CA ASN A 173 11.74 -18.96 15.42
C ASN A 173 12.23 -19.06 16.86
N SER A 174 13.47 -18.66 17.14
CA SER A 174 14.10 -18.66 18.46
C SER A 174 13.93 -17.33 19.22
N GLU A 175 12.97 -16.48 18.83
CA GLU A 175 12.68 -15.19 19.49
C GLU A 175 13.89 -14.24 19.59
N ALA A 176 14.73 -14.21 18.54
CA ALA A 176 15.88 -13.32 18.41
C ALA A 176 15.64 -12.24 17.31
N PRO A 177 14.68 -11.31 17.50
CA PRO A 177 14.23 -10.40 16.45
C PRO A 177 15.32 -9.41 16.02
N LEU A 178 16.08 -8.83 16.95
CA LEU A 178 17.18 -7.90 16.61
C LEU A 178 18.20 -8.57 15.70
N ALA A 179 18.70 -9.76 16.08
CA ALA A 179 19.66 -10.52 15.28
C ALA A 179 19.13 -10.82 13.86
N SER A 180 17.85 -11.22 13.76
CA SER A 180 17.23 -11.46 12.46
C SER A 180 17.19 -10.21 11.58
N ILE A 181 16.86 -9.04 12.14
CA ILE A 181 16.81 -7.75 11.42
C ILE A 181 18.20 -7.36 10.92
N LEU A 182 19.23 -7.53 11.74
CA LEU A 182 20.62 -7.24 11.34
C LEU A 182 21.06 -8.13 10.16
N LEU A 183 20.73 -9.42 10.22
CA LEU A 183 20.99 -10.36 9.13
C LEU A 183 20.21 -10.01 7.86
N ILE A 184 18.92 -9.67 7.97
CA ILE A 184 18.07 -9.24 6.86
C ILE A 184 18.69 -8.04 6.13
N GLY A 185 19.08 -6.99 6.87
CA GLY A 185 19.73 -5.82 6.29
C GLY A 185 21.06 -6.16 5.62
N SER A 186 21.86 -7.06 6.22
CA SER A 186 23.12 -7.51 5.62
C SER A 186 22.93 -8.35 4.35
N ILE A 187 21.89 -9.19 4.28
CA ILE A 187 21.54 -9.95 3.07
C ILE A 187 21.14 -8.98 1.95
N MET A 188 20.32 -7.97 2.27
CA MET A 188 19.90 -6.96 1.29
C MET A 188 21.10 -6.21 0.70
N GLU A 189 22.04 -5.78 1.55
CA GLU A 189 23.28 -5.13 1.12
C GLU A 189 24.12 -6.05 0.21
N GLY A 190 24.27 -7.32 0.59
CA GLY A 190 25.00 -8.32 -0.19
C GLY A 190 24.38 -8.59 -1.57
N ILE A 191 23.04 -8.69 -1.64
CA ILE A 191 22.33 -8.84 -2.90
C ILE A 191 22.57 -7.62 -3.79
N LEU A 192 22.35 -6.40 -3.27
CA LEU A 192 22.45 -5.19 -4.09
C LEU A 192 23.87 -4.87 -4.54
N LEU A 193 24.89 -5.18 -3.72
CA LEU A 193 26.29 -5.13 -4.16
C LEU A 193 26.55 -6.15 -5.28
N GLY A 194 26.01 -7.36 -5.16
CA GLY A 194 26.04 -8.36 -6.22
C GLY A 194 25.43 -7.83 -7.52
N MET A 195 24.24 -7.21 -7.44
CA MET A 195 23.58 -6.59 -8.58
C MET A 195 24.40 -5.45 -9.20
N ALA A 196 24.99 -4.58 -8.37
CA ALA A 196 25.86 -3.51 -8.84
C ALA A 196 27.07 -4.05 -9.61
N THR A 197 27.63 -5.17 -9.15
CA THR A 197 28.77 -5.85 -9.78
C THR A 197 28.37 -6.51 -11.10
N THR A 198 27.16 -7.09 -11.17
CA THR A 198 26.62 -7.69 -12.40
C THR A 198 26.22 -6.65 -13.45
N TYR A 199 25.67 -5.49 -13.03
CA TYR A 199 25.20 -4.42 -13.91
C TYR A 199 25.96 -3.10 -13.68
N PRO A 200 27.30 -3.08 -13.85
CA PRO A 200 28.14 -1.97 -13.41
C PRO A 200 27.88 -0.67 -14.16
N ARG A 201 27.50 -0.76 -15.45
CA ARG A 201 27.16 0.42 -16.26
C ARG A 201 25.90 1.10 -15.74
N GLN A 202 24.84 0.35 -15.46
CA GLN A 202 23.56 0.91 -14.98
C GLN A 202 23.75 1.59 -13.62
N PHE A 203 24.46 0.94 -12.70
CA PHE A 203 24.71 1.49 -11.37
C PHE A 203 25.60 2.74 -11.40
N ASN A 204 26.70 2.73 -12.17
CA ASN A 204 27.61 3.88 -12.23
C ASN A 204 27.03 5.09 -12.99
N GLN A 205 26.04 4.89 -13.87
CA GLN A 205 25.41 5.97 -14.64
C GLN A 205 24.21 6.60 -13.92
N ALA A 206 23.72 5.98 -12.85
CA ALA A 206 22.61 6.52 -12.07
C ALA A 206 22.96 7.88 -11.45
N LEU A 207 21.99 8.79 -11.44
CA LEU A 207 22.05 10.10 -10.80
C LEU A 207 22.33 9.98 -9.31
N SER A 208 21.77 8.94 -8.68
CA SER A 208 21.93 8.65 -7.25
C SER A 208 23.26 7.97 -6.90
N ALA A 209 24.12 7.69 -7.88
CA ALA A 209 25.42 7.03 -7.64
C ALA A 209 26.34 7.93 -6.79
N PRO A 210 26.89 7.42 -5.67
CA PRO A 210 27.73 8.22 -4.78
C PRO A 210 29.05 8.58 -5.47
N LYS A 211 29.34 9.88 -5.49
CA LYS A 211 30.58 10.43 -6.04
C LYS A 211 31.52 10.84 -4.93
N ASP A 212 32.80 10.76 -5.22
CA ASP A 212 33.84 11.36 -4.43
C ASP A 212 33.75 12.90 -4.55
N LYS A 213 33.88 13.60 -3.42
CA LYS A 213 33.65 15.05 -3.36
C LYS A 213 34.77 15.83 -4.06
N ASP A 214 35.98 15.30 -4.03
CA ASP A 214 37.17 16.00 -4.52
C ASP A 214 37.38 15.74 -6.02
N THR A 215 37.12 14.52 -6.47
CA THR A 215 37.37 14.10 -7.86
C THR A 215 36.11 14.07 -8.73
N GLY A 216 34.91 14.09 -8.14
CA GLY A 216 33.64 13.94 -8.85
C GLY A 216 33.41 12.54 -9.46
N LYS A 217 34.34 11.60 -9.26
CA LYS A 217 34.25 10.24 -9.78
C LYS A 217 33.31 9.39 -8.93
N VAL A 218 32.61 8.46 -9.57
CA VAL A 218 31.77 7.49 -8.86
C VAL A 218 32.67 6.58 -8.02
N ARG A 219 32.27 6.34 -6.78
CA ARG A 219 33.02 5.50 -5.84
C ARG A 219 33.00 4.03 -6.28
N VAL A 220 34.01 3.26 -5.89
CA VAL A 220 34.00 1.80 -6.09
C VAL A 220 32.89 1.14 -5.27
N PHE A 221 32.18 0.16 -5.84
CA PHE A 221 30.99 -0.43 -5.20
C PHE A 221 31.20 -0.85 -3.73
N PRO A 222 32.29 -1.53 -3.31
CA PRO A 222 32.46 -1.92 -1.91
C PRO A 222 32.45 -0.77 -0.89
N SER A 223 32.63 0.48 -1.33
CA SER A 223 32.56 1.68 -0.48
C SER A 223 31.18 2.38 -0.47
N TRP A 224 30.18 1.80 -1.16
CA TRP A 224 28.81 2.29 -1.15
C TRP A 224 28.09 1.80 0.10
N THR A 225 27.22 2.65 0.65
CA THR A 225 26.33 2.28 1.75
C THR A 225 25.09 1.56 1.24
N LEU A 226 24.40 0.80 2.11
CA LEU A 226 23.09 0.23 1.78
C LEU A 226 22.09 1.30 1.27
N ASN A 227 22.13 2.52 1.81
CA ASN A 227 21.31 3.63 1.30
C ASN A 227 21.60 3.89 -0.19
N ASN A 228 22.87 4.00 -0.57
CA ASN A 228 23.26 4.25 -1.96
C ASN A 228 22.78 3.13 -2.88
N TYR A 229 22.93 1.88 -2.44
CA TYR A 229 22.46 0.73 -3.19
C TYR A 229 20.94 0.73 -3.40
N ILE A 230 20.15 1.02 -2.37
CA ILE A 230 18.68 1.06 -2.46
C ILE A 230 18.24 2.15 -3.45
N ASP A 231 18.83 3.35 -3.35
CA ASP A 231 18.45 4.48 -4.21
C ASP A 231 18.78 4.21 -5.67
N VAL A 232 19.98 3.70 -5.96
CA VAL A 232 20.39 3.36 -7.33
C VAL A 232 19.64 2.16 -7.86
N ALA A 233 19.34 1.14 -7.05
CA ALA A 233 18.55 -0.02 -7.49
C ALA A 233 17.11 0.36 -7.86
N PHE A 234 16.52 1.33 -7.16
CA PHE A 234 15.24 1.91 -7.58
C PHE A 234 15.35 2.65 -8.91
N GLU A 235 16.36 3.52 -9.05
CA GLU A 235 16.57 4.30 -10.28
C GLU A 235 16.83 3.40 -11.50
N ALA A 236 17.56 2.31 -11.31
CA ALA A 236 17.84 1.30 -12.33
C ALA A 236 16.65 0.35 -12.60
N GLY A 237 15.54 0.49 -11.87
CA GLY A 237 14.31 -0.30 -12.07
C GLY A 237 14.33 -1.71 -11.46
N LEU A 238 15.32 -2.04 -10.62
CA LEU A 238 15.38 -3.31 -9.89
C LEU A 238 14.37 -3.34 -8.74
N LEU A 239 14.14 -2.19 -8.12
CA LEU A 239 13.18 -2.01 -7.02
C LEU A 239 12.07 -1.04 -7.44
N LYS A 240 10.85 -1.32 -7.01
CA LYS A 240 9.71 -0.40 -7.08
C LYS A 240 9.68 0.53 -5.87
N GLN A 241 8.89 1.59 -5.96
CA GLN A 241 8.84 2.67 -4.97
C GLN A 241 8.47 2.19 -3.55
N ASP A 242 7.56 1.23 -3.46
CA ASP A 242 7.15 0.59 -2.21
C ASP A 242 8.33 -0.14 -1.55
N VAL A 243 8.98 -1.05 -2.28
CA VAL A 243 10.12 -1.81 -1.77
C VAL A 243 11.30 -0.90 -1.45
N LYS A 244 11.57 0.13 -2.27
CA LYS A 244 12.58 1.16 -1.95
C LYS A 244 12.34 1.78 -0.57
N LYS A 245 11.11 2.26 -0.33
CA LYS A 245 10.75 2.94 0.92
C LYS A 245 10.93 2.01 2.13
N PHE A 246 10.44 0.78 2.03
CA PHE A 246 10.57 -0.18 3.14
C PHE A 246 12.00 -0.72 3.29
N SER A 247 12.79 -0.82 2.23
CA SER A 247 14.20 -1.16 2.31
C SER A 247 15.00 -0.12 3.08
N HIS A 248 14.67 1.17 2.96
CA HIS A 248 15.28 2.21 3.80
C HIS A 248 14.94 2.02 5.29
N VAL A 249 13.71 1.62 5.61
CA VAL A 249 13.32 1.27 6.99
C VAL A 249 14.12 0.06 7.51
N VAL A 250 14.28 -0.99 6.70
CA VAL A 250 15.11 -2.15 7.04
C VAL A 250 16.56 -1.74 7.29
N ARG A 251 17.10 -0.83 6.46
CA ARG A 251 18.44 -0.27 6.64
C ARG A 251 18.56 0.50 7.95
N ASP A 252 17.58 1.30 8.30
CA ASP A 252 17.58 2.06 9.56
C ASP A 252 17.50 1.12 10.77
N PHE A 253 16.65 0.09 10.72
CA PHE A 253 16.59 -0.90 11.80
C PHE A 253 17.88 -1.71 11.94
N ARG A 254 18.59 -1.97 10.84
CA ARG A 254 19.91 -2.60 10.87
C ARG A 254 20.94 -1.74 11.62
N ASN A 255 20.83 -0.41 11.57
CA ASN A 255 21.79 0.48 12.25
C ASN A 255 21.71 0.38 13.78
N TYR A 256 20.64 -0.21 14.33
CA TYR A 256 20.56 -0.56 15.76
C TYR A 256 21.48 -1.73 16.16
N ILE A 257 22.36 -2.19 15.27
CA ILE A 257 23.56 -2.93 15.66
C ILE A 257 24.45 -2.13 16.62
N HIS A 258 24.38 -0.79 16.57
CA HIS A 258 25.07 0.10 17.48
C HIS A 258 24.24 0.31 18.77
N PRO A 259 24.70 -0.13 19.96
CA PRO A 259 23.89 -0.08 21.18
C PRO A 259 23.44 1.33 21.59
N TYR A 260 24.26 2.36 21.36
CA TYR A 260 23.89 3.75 21.66
C TYR A 260 22.80 4.30 20.74
N GLU A 261 22.81 3.92 19.46
CA GLU A 261 21.74 4.27 18.52
C GLU A 261 20.43 3.60 18.92
N GLN A 262 20.50 2.31 19.28
CA GLN A 262 19.35 1.55 19.76
C GLN A 262 18.76 2.16 21.05
N MET A 263 19.62 2.51 22.01
CA MET A 263 19.23 3.14 23.27
C MET A 263 18.57 4.51 23.04
N SER A 264 19.18 5.35 22.21
CA SER A 264 18.67 6.70 21.87
C SER A 264 17.28 6.63 21.23
N ALA A 265 17.08 5.67 20.31
CA ALA A 265 15.80 5.43 19.67
C ALA A 265 14.79 4.66 20.53
N GLN A 266 15.20 4.16 21.70
CA GLN A 266 14.42 3.25 22.55
C GLN A 266 13.86 2.06 21.77
N PHE A 267 14.64 1.56 20.80
CA PHE A 267 14.19 0.54 19.87
C PHE A 267 14.32 -0.86 20.49
N SER A 268 13.18 -1.54 20.62
CA SER A 268 13.10 -2.92 21.12
C SER A 268 12.26 -3.74 20.15
N PRO A 269 12.87 -4.34 19.10
CA PRO A 269 12.12 -5.04 18.07
C PRO A 269 11.51 -6.31 18.62
N ASP A 270 10.32 -6.65 18.14
CA ASP A 270 9.64 -7.90 18.42
C ASP A 270 9.63 -8.83 17.19
N LYS A 271 9.02 -10.00 17.35
CA LYS A 271 8.88 -10.98 16.27
C LYS A 271 8.12 -10.40 15.06
N GLN A 272 7.13 -9.54 15.27
CA GLN A 272 6.36 -8.92 14.18
C GLN A 272 7.25 -7.98 13.35
N THR A 273 8.04 -7.14 14.02
CA THR A 273 9.03 -6.25 13.40
C THR A 273 9.99 -7.02 12.52
N ALA A 274 10.51 -8.15 13.01
CA ALA A 274 11.37 -9.04 12.25
C ALA A 274 10.68 -9.67 11.03
N LEU A 275 9.43 -10.13 11.16
CA LEU A 275 8.65 -10.68 10.06
C LEU A 275 8.38 -9.65 8.96
N ILE A 276 8.05 -8.40 9.34
CA ILE A 276 7.88 -7.29 8.39
C ILE A 276 9.19 -7.07 7.61
N CYS A 277 10.32 -6.94 8.30
CA CYS A 277 11.62 -6.78 7.65
C CYS A 277 11.94 -7.94 6.70
N PHE A 278 11.60 -9.17 7.11
CA PHE A 278 11.84 -10.34 6.29
C PHE A 278 11.00 -10.30 5.02
N GLN A 279 9.73 -9.92 5.10
CA GLN A 279 8.88 -9.77 3.92
C GLN A 279 9.39 -8.71 2.95
N VAL A 280 9.96 -7.60 3.45
CA VAL A 280 10.59 -6.58 2.59
C VAL A 280 11.76 -7.19 1.80
N LEU A 281 12.60 -7.98 2.46
CA LEU A 281 13.69 -8.69 1.79
C LEU A 281 13.18 -9.69 0.75
N LYS A 282 12.13 -10.46 1.05
CA LYS A 282 11.54 -11.40 0.08
C LYS A 282 10.95 -10.67 -1.14
N ALA A 283 10.26 -9.55 -0.91
CA ALA A 283 9.73 -8.71 -1.98
C ALA A 283 10.87 -8.15 -2.86
N ALA A 284 11.96 -7.68 -2.26
CA ALA A 284 13.14 -7.22 -2.98
C ALA A 284 13.75 -8.33 -3.85
N ILE A 285 13.95 -9.54 -3.28
CA ILE A 285 14.45 -10.71 -4.03
C ILE A 285 13.53 -11.01 -5.22
N SER A 286 12.21 -11.02 -5.01
CA SER A 286 11.25 -11.30 -6.07
C SER A 286 11.28 -10.25 -7.19
N GLN A 287 11.36 -8.96 -6.86
CA GLN A 287 11.40 -7.87 -7.85
C GLN A 287 12.71 -7.92 -8.65
N ILE A 288 13.85 -8.10 -7.99
CA ILE A 288 15.15 -8.23 -8.63
C ILE A 288 15.19 -9.47 -9.53
N GLY A 289 14.69 -10.62 -9.07
CA GLY A 289 14.63 -11.83 -9.89
C GLY A 289 13.77 -11.65 -11.14
N THR A 290 12.66 -10.91 -11.03
CA THR A 290 11.82 -10.55 -12.20
C THR A 290 12.58 -9.63 -13.17
N PHE A 291 13.30 -8.64 -12.65
CA PHE A 291 14.16 -7.77 -13.45
C PHE A 291 15.23 -8.55 -14.21
N CYS A 292 15.94 -9.47 -13.54
CA CYS A 292 16.98 -10.30 -14.17
C CYS A 292 16.42 -11.16 -15.31
N LYS A 293 15.25 -11.77 -15.12
CA LYS A 293 14.56 -12.55 -16.18
C LYS A 293 14.24 -11.68 -17.41
N ASN A 294 13.66 -10.50 -17.18
CA ASN A 294 13.30 -9.58 -18.26
C ASN A 294 14.54 -9.09 -19.05
N GLN A 295 15.67 -8.87 -18.37
CA GLN A 295 16.92 -8.51 -19.04
C GLN A 295 17.40 -9.66 -19.94
N GLN A 296 17.37 -10.91 -19.48
CA GLN A 296 17.80 -12.07 -20.26
C GLN A 296 16.94 -12.31 -21.51
N GLU A 297 15.61 -12.13 -21.41
CA GLU A 297 14.69 -12.26 -22.54
C GLU A 297 14.84 -11.12 -23.58
N GLY A 298 15.21 -9.92 -23.12
CA GLY A 298 15.47 -8.77 -24.00
C GLY A 298 16.71 -8.90 -24.88
N TYR A 299 17.67 -9.77 -24.52
CA TYR A 299 18.86 -10.07 -25.34
C TYR A 299 18.63 -11.18 -26.39
N GLN A 300 17.49 -11.87 -26.36
CA GLN A 300 17.16 -12.94 -27.32
C GLN A 300 16.28 -12.48 -28.50
N LYS A 301 15.98 -11.18 -28.60
CA LYS A 301 15.28 -10.54 -29.74
C LYS A 301 16.19 -9.53 -30.41
#